data_AF-A0A084DEW9-F1
#
_entry.id   AF-A0A084DEW9-F1
#
_cell.length_a   1.000
_cell.length_b   1.000
_cell.length_c   1.000
_cell.angle_alpha   90.00
_cell.angle_beta   90.00
_cell.angle_gamma   90.00
#
_symmetry.space_group_name_H-M   'P 1'
#
loop_
_entity.id
_entity.type
_entity.pdbx_description
1 polymer ?
#
loop_
_entity_poly.entity_id
_entity_poly.type
_entity_poly.pdbx_seq_one_letter_code
_entity_poly.pdbx_strand_id
1 'polypeptide(L)'
;MKIRVTALIIEFNEETGWAVTMSESVSVAAQIRLSEAALARWFKHSIAPGNKVLDVLAGMLDEADLNPQETLYICQYLPATQTLVFFLSNSGARGSATVPVVSLLELLTQYTDMDDDGYLAIGTYPFGSFAEISASIMRRHAVVPVETSHPHALDELEPLLVKLLKWMPEQYRHYPVLYHRKIVLCFKRMGNSFVRRATPDDHVLIGDDYFTDGKRVLWNDRDDESAVPVPQADPYTFRRLAGRLWADAIHLYCEGQLILKLEGKPKVVGDVVIVGRRGLFAQLDSSGLEQDEVDPATLKRIDSRSDYYEDATHVWHGMRRMPELPGDVTILFTPGAIARGRNAIYRFGAPLEHAVPEQFEFLGQGYFRDGGALWHYDSNLARLVRMPSSAAHALRLAGPFCTDGFSVWWEAQVLEGADPATFRAIGFSYAIDRNNVWFQADRIDGADLDSFQNLAGSIYARDGTCVYAYGKVIPDALPDSLRVLNWCEARDDRQLYVYGIASGE
;
A
#
# COMPACT_ATOMS: atom_id res chain seq x y z
N MET A 1 12.55 32.83 -32.11
CA MET A 1 11.69 31.70 -31.70
C MET A 1 11.29 31.97 -30.24
N LYS A 2 10.08 32.48 -30.01
CA LYS A 2 9.58 32.81 -28.66
C LYS A 2 8.82 31.59 -28.14
N ILE A 3 9.30 30.95 -27.09
CA ILE A 3 8.51 29.98 -26.33
C ILE A 3 7.76 30.80 -25.27
N ARG A 4 6.43 30.85 -25.42
CA ARG A 4 5.51 31.28 -24.35
C ARG A 4 5.57 30.20 -23.28
N VAL A 5 6.03 30.53 -22.08
CA VAL A 5 5.78 29.71 -20.89
C VAL A 5 4.42 30.14 -20.36
N THR A 6 3.40 29.36 -20.69
CA THR A 6 2.06 29.51 -20.14
C THR A 6 2.11 29.06 -18.69
N ALA A 7 1.71 29.94 -17.78
CA ALA A 7 1.41 29.59 -16.40
C ALA A 7 0.38 28.44 -16.37
N LEU A 8 0.66 27.37 -15.61
CA LEU A 8 -0.38 26.42 -15.21
C LEU A 8 -1.19 27.10 -14.09
N ILE A 9 -2.10 27.98 -14.50
CA ILE A 9 -3.17 28.49 -13.65
C ILE A 9 -4.11 27.30 -13.40
N ILE A 10 -4.43 27.06 -12.13
CA ILE A 10 -5.62 26.30 -11.73
C ILE A 10 -6.83 27.06 -12.30
N GLU A 11 -7.33 26.65 -13.46
CA GLU A 11 -8.61 27.15 -13.96
C GLU A 11 -9.73 26.39 -13.24
N PHE A 12 -10.39 27.09 -12.32
CA PHE A 12 -11.69 26.70 -11.81
C PHE A 12 -12.72 26.96 -12.92
N ASN A 13 -13.20 25.89 -13.57
CA ASN A 13 -14.32 26.01 -14.49
C ASN A 13 -15.63 25.95 -13.66
N GLU A 14 -16.23 27.12 -13.41
CA GLU A 14 -17.50 27.24 -12.66
C GLU A 14 -18.70 26.58 -13.35
N GLU A 15 -18.59 26.14 -14.62
CA GLU A 15 -19.71 25.54 -15.36
C GLU A 15 -19.71 24.01 -15.43
N THR A 16 -18.60 23.30 -15.13
CA THR A 16 -18.53 21.83 -15.37
C THR A 16 -18.00 20.97 -14.23
N GLY A 17 -17.54 21.56 -13.12
CA GLY A 17 -17.44 20.85 -11.84
C GLY A 17 -16.40 19.73 -11.67
N TRP A 18 -15.64 19.30 -12.70
CA TRP A 18 -14.54 18.33 -12.52
C TRP A 18 -13.42 18.46 -13.56
N ALA A 19 -12.16 18.39 -13.11
CA ALA A 19 -10.98 18.14 -13.94
C ALA A 19 -10.13 17.01 -13.34
N VAL A 20 -9.77 16.03 -14.17
CA VAL A 20 -8.88 14.89 -13.86
C VAL A 20 -7.57 15.09 -14.63
N THR A 21 -6.41 14.91 -13.99
CA THR A 21 -5.11 14.72 -14.66
C THR A 21 -4.26 13.64 -13.98
N MET A 22 -3.53 12.89 -14.79
CA MET A 22 -2.71 11.70 -14.46
C MET A 22 -1.47 12.10 -13.63
N SER A 23 -1.19 11.37 -12.54
CA SER A 23 -0.17 11.73 -11.55
C SER A 23 1.18 11.05 -11.77
N GLU A 24 2.21 11.81 -12.16
CA GLU A 24 3.60 11.45 -11.87
C GLU A 24 3.96 11.83 -10.41
N SER A 25 4.83 11.04 -9.78
CA SER A 25 5.24 11.21 -8.37
C SER A 25 6.04 12.51 -8.16
N VAL A 26 5.44 13.53 -7.53
CA VAL A 26 6.10 14.81 -7.25
C VAL A 26 6.71 14.82 -5.84
N SER A 27 7.96 15.26 -5.73
CA SER A 27 8.67 15.50 -4.47
C SER A 27 8.95 16.98 -4.25
N VAL A 28 8.98 17.41 -2.99
CA VAL A 28 9.26 18.77 -2.55
C VAL A 28 10.45 18.76 -1.58
N ALA A 29 11.44 19.61 -1.82
CA ALA A 29 12.56 19.83 -0.91
C ALA A 29 12.67 21.32 -0.61
N ALA A 30 12.85 21.69 0.65
CA ALA A 30 13.09 23.08 1.01
C ALA A 30 14.11 23.23 2.14
N GLN A 31 14.83 24.35 2.11
CA GLN A 31 15.61 24.82 3.24
C GLN A 31 15.35 26.31 3.47
N ILE A 32 15.22 26.72 4.71
CA ILE A 32 15.06 28.13 5.04
C ILE A 32 15.67 28.42 6.41
N ARG A 33 16.27 29.60 6.54
CA ARG A 33 16.83 30.04 7.80
C ARG A 33 15.81 30.86 8.58
N LEU A 34 15.75 30.60 9.89
CA LEU A 34 14.86 31.28 10.82
C LEU A 34 15.28 31.05 12.27
N SER A 35 15.03 32.05 13.12
CA SER A 35 15.27 31.97 14.56
C SER A 35 14.36 30.92 15.24
N GLU A 36 14.78 30.39 16.39
CA GLU A 36 13.93 29.48 17.19
C GLU A 36 12.61 30.13 17.60
N ALA A 37 12.63 31.44 17.88
CA ALA A 37 11.44 32.21 18.23
C ALA A 37 10.48 32.35 17.04
N ALA A 38 10.99 32.58 15.84
CA ALA A 38 10.21 32.58 14.60
C ALA A 38 9.58 31.20 14.34
N LEU A 39 10.36 30.14 14.44
CA LEU A 39 9.90 28.76 14.27
C LEU A 39 8.76 28.42 15.24
N ALA A 40 8.91 28.78 16.51
CA ALA A 40 7.89 28.54 17.54
C ALA A 40 6.59 29.33 17.31
N ARG A 41 6.67 30.53 16.70
CA ARG A 41 5.49 31.31 16.31
C ARG A 41 4.81 30.71 15.08
N TRP A 42 5.57 30.31 14.07
CA TRP A 42 5.05 29.68 12.86
C TRP A 42 4.27 28.40 13.17
N PHE A 43 4.79 27.52 14.02
CA PHE A 43 4.07 26.30 14.42
C PHE A 43 2.70 26.56 15.08
N LYS A 44 2.52 27.73 15.69
CA LYS A 44 1.26 28.13 16.34
C LYS A 44 0.31 28.86 15.39
N HIS A 45 0.74 29.17 14.17
CA HIS A 45 -0.10 29.83 13.17
C HIS A 45 -1.30 28.97 12.82
N SER A 46 -2.49 29.56 12.84
CA SER A 46 -3.75 28.88 12.52
C SER A 46 -4.00 28.96 11.03
N ILE A 47 -4.13 27.83 10.36
CA ILE A 47 -4.42 27.73 8.92
C ILE A 47 -5.93 27.67 8.69
N ALA A 48 -6.64 26.96 9.56
CA ALA A 48 -8.11 26.89 9.60
C ALA A 48 -8.58 26.81 11.06
N PRO A 49 -9.88 27.01 11.36
CA PRO A 49 -10.41 26.81 12.71
C PRO A 49 -10.04 25.41 13.21
N GLY A 50 -9.32 25.33 14.34
CA GLY A 50 -8.88 24.06 14.93
C GLY A 50 -7.62 23.43 14.31
N ASN A 51 -7.06 23.98 13.22
CA ASN A 51 -5.88 23.43 12.54
C ASN A 51 -4.73 24.45 12.50
N LYS A 52 -3.65 24.15 13.21
CA LYS A 52 -2.40 24.92 13.17
C LYS A 52 -1.42 24.29 12.18
N VAL A 53 -0.41 25.06 11.78
CA VAL A 53 0.75 24.55 11.02
C VAL A 53 1.29 23.26 11.62
N LEU A 54 1.45 23.22 12.94
CA LEU A 54 1.93 22.03 13.65
C LEU A 54 1.05 20.79 13.41
N ASP A 55 -0.27 20.97 13.32
CA ASP A 55 -1.21 19.86 13.15
C ASP A 55 -1.13 19.27 11.73
N VAL A 56 -0.92 20.12 10.74
CA VAL A 56 -0.72 19.67 9.35
C VAL A 56 0.60 18.90 9.22
N LEU A 57 1.68 19.42 9.79
CA LEU A 57 2.99 18.75 9.76
C LEU A 57 3.00 17.42 10.53
N ALA A 58 2.18 17.30 11.59
CA ALA A 58 2.02 16.06 12.34
C ALA A 58 1.26 15.00 11.51
N GLY A 59 0.15 15.36 10.87
CA GLY A 59 -0.61 14.43 10.03
C GLY A 59 0.21 13.88 8.85
N MET A 60 1.08 14.72 8.26
CA MET A 60 2.01 14.27 7.21
C MET A 60 3.04 13.26 7.71
N LEU A 61 3.50 13.39 8.96
CA LEU A 61 4.41 12.44 9.57
C LEU A 61 3.70 11.11 9.85
N ASP A 62 2.46 11.17 10.34
CA ASP A 62 1.64 9.99 10.60
C ASP A 62 1.37 9.20 9.30
N GLU A 63 1.07 9.89 8.20
CA GLU A 63 0.86 9.28 6.88
C GLU A 63 2.14 8.60 6.34
N ALA A 64 3.30 9.22 6.55
CA ALA A 64 4.59 8.64 6.18
C ALA A 64 4.95 7.41 7.04
N ASP A 65 4.61 7.43 8.34
CA ASP A 65 4.81 6.29 9.23
C ASP A 65 3.88 5.10 8.89
N LEU A 66 2.67 5.39 8.39
CA LEU A 66 1.72 4.36 7.93
C LEU A 66 2.14 3.74 6.59
N ASN A 67 2.70 4.53 5.68
CA ASN A 67 3.07 4.10 4.32
C ASN A 67 4.54 4.36 3.99
N PRO A 68 5.51 3.78 4.74
CA PRO A 68 6.93 4.12 4.62
C PRO A 68 7.57 3.71 3.29
N GLN A 69 6.88 2.90 2.47
CA GLN A 69 7.33 2.55 1.12
C GLN A 69 6.80 3.48 0.04
N GLU A 70 5.75 4.26 0.33
CA GLU A 70 5.04 5.11 -0.65
C GLU A 70 5.26 6.60 -0.40
N THR A 71 5.45 7.00 0.86
CA THR A 71 5.59 8.40 1.28
C THR A 71 6.80 8.55 2.19
N LEU A 72 7.68 9.51 1.86
CA LEU A 72 8.83 9.88 2.70
C LEU A 72 8.69 11.34 3.13
N TYR A 73 8.68 11.59 4.43
CA TYR A 73 8.59 12.95 4.99
C TYR A 73 9.72 13.22 6.00
N ILE A 74 10.42 14.34 5.83
CA ILE A 74 11.51 14.80 6.72
C ILE A 74 11.29 16.28 7.01
N CYS A 75 11.30 16.64 8.29
CA CYS A 75 11.30 18.03 8.75
C CYS A 75 12.27 18.17 9.91
N GLN A 76 13.34 18.96 9.72
CA GLN A 76 14.44 19.07 10.68
C GLN A 76 14.92 20.51 10.84
N TYR A 77 14.92 21.01 12.08
CA TYR A 77 15.56 22.26 12.45
C TYR A 77 16.99 22.04 12.97
N LEU A 78 17.94 22.84 12.51
CA LEU A 78 19.35 22.81 12.89
C LEU A 78 19.68 24.06 13.69
N PRO A 79 19.70 24.00 15.05
CA PRO A 79 19.87 25.20 15.89
C PRO A 79 21.20 25.92 15.66
N ALA A 80 22.27 25.16 15.40
CA ALA A 80 23.60 25.71 15.18
C ALA A 80 23.69 26.62 13.95
N THR A 81 22.86 26.38 12.94
CA THR A 81 22.80 27.15 11.69
C THR A 81 21.47 27.86 11.50
N GLN A 82 20.58 27.79 12.50
CA GLN A 82 19.22 28.30 12.46
C GLN A 82 18.46 27.90 11.19
N THR A 83 18.64 26.67 10.71
CA THR A 83 18.11 26.23 9.41
C THR A 83 17.02 25.18 9.59
N LEU A 84 15.84 25.39 9.00
CA LEU A 84 14.83 24.36 8.84
C LEU A 84 14.98 23.71 7.46
N VAL A 85 15.00 22.38 7.45
CA VAL A 85 15.06 21.55 6.25
C VAL A 85 13.77 20.74 6.16
N PHE A 86 13.21 20.66 4.97
CA PHE A 86 11.98 19.96 4.65
C PHE A 86 12.20 19.05 3.43
N PHE A 87 11.64 17.85 3.47
CA PHE A 87 11.57 16.94 2.33
C PHE A 87 10.26 16.16 2.38
N LEU A 88 9.59 16.08 1.24
CA LEU A 88 8.45 15.20 1.02
C LEU A 88 8.64 14.49 -0.31
N SER A 89 8.57 13.16 -0.33
CA SER A 89 8.40 12.36 -1.55
C SER A 89 7.08 11.64 -1.46
N ASN A 90 6.27 11.77 -2.50
CA ASN A 90 4.98 11.11 -2.60
C ASN A 90 4.96 10.28 -3.89
N SER A 91 5.04 8.96 -3.74
CA SER A 91 5.07 8.03 -4.87
C SER A 91 3.71 7.42 -5.22
N GLY A 92 2.65 7.70 -4.45
CA GLY A 92 1.36 7.01 -4.59
C GLY A 92 0.07 7.84 -4.53
N ALA A 93 0.08 9.08 -4.02
CA ALA A 93 -1.17 9.84 -3.82
C ALA A 93 -1.49 10.81 -4.97
N ARG A 94 -2.76 10.78 -5.40
CA ARG A 94 -3.37 11.66 -6.41
C ARG A 94 -3.14 13.14 -6.09
N GLY A 95 -2.09 13.78 -6.59
CA GLY A 95 -1.92 15.24 -6.84
C GLY A 95 -2.24 16.28 -5.74
N SER A 96 -2.82 15.91 -4.59
CA SER A 96 -3.45 16.84 -3.63
C SER A 96 -2.59 17.14 -2.42
N ALA A 97 -1.59 16.31 -2.12
CA ALA A 97 -0.75 16.45 -0.92
C ALA A 97 0.41 17.47 -1.08
N THR A 98 0.80 17.82 -2.30
CA THR A 98 1.92 18.74 -2.59
C THR A 98 1.54 20.22 -2.49
N VAL A 99 0.30 20.58 -2.83
CA VAL A 99 -0.18 21.98 -2.77
C VAL A 99 -0.20 22.53 -1.33
N PRO A 100 -0.70 21.80 -0.30
CA PRO A 100 -0.67 22.27 1.08
C PRO A 100 0.74 22.56 1.60
N VAL A 101 1.74 21.79 1.15
CA VAL A 101 3.13 21.94 1.59
C VAL A 101 3.75 23.21 1.05
N VAL A 102 3.54 23.52 -0.24
CA VAL A 102 4.06 24.74 -0.84
C VAL A 102 3.46 25.96 -0.14
N SER A 103 2.15 25.97 0.12
CA SER A 103 1.50 27.04 0.86
C SER A 103 1.99 27.18 2.30
N LEU A 104 2.31 26.07 2.99
CA LEU A 104 2.93 26.09 4.32
C LEU A 104 4.32 26.74 4.30
N LEU A 105 5.11 26.43 3.28
CA LEU A 105 6.46 26.97 3.10
C LEU A 105 6.40 28.46 2.68
N GLU A 106 5.45 28.85 1.84
CA GLU A 106 5.17 30.27 1.57
C GLU A 106 4.80 31.04 2.84
N LEU A 107 3.92 30.49 3.68
CA LEU A 107 3.57 31.07 4.97
C LEU A 107 4.80 31.23 5.88
N LEU A 108 5.71 30.27 5.86
CA LEU A 108 6.94 30.31 6.66
C LEU A 108 7.80 31.54 6.36
N THR A 109 7.81 32.01 5.10
CA THR A 109 8.52 33.24 4.71
C THR A 109 8.05 34.50 5.45
N GLN A 110 6.84 34.49 6.01
CA GLN A 110 6.31 35.61 6.78
C GLN A 110 6.88 35.70 8.19
N TYR A 111 7.47 34.60 8.68
CA TYR A 111 8.02 34.47 10.02
C TYR A 111 9.53 34.64 10.07
N THR A 112 10.21 34.71 8.93
CA THR A 112 11.65 34.92 8.88
C THR A 112 11.99 36.35 9.30
N ASP A 113 12.61 36.49 10.48
CA ASP A 113 13.12 37.79 10.96
C ASP A 113 14.49 38.16 10.35
N MET A 114 15.03 37.29 9.47
CA MET A 114 16.36 37.39 8.89
C MET A 114 16.25 37.59 7.36
N ASP A 115 17.16 38.37 6.77
CA ASP A 115 17.27 38.56 5.32
C ASP A 115 17.99 37.34 4.73
N ASP A 116 17.27 36.23 4.59
CA ASP A 116 17.82 34.94 4.19
C ASP A 116 17.38 34.51 2.79
N ASP A 117 18.27 33.81 2.09
CA ASP A 117 17.94 32.99 0.92
C ASP A 117 17.64 31.55 1.40
N GLY A 118 16.35 31.23 1.47
CA GLY A 118 15.86 29.85 1.47
C GLY A 118 15.65 29.35 0.05
N TYR A 119 15.53 28.05 -0.11
CA TYR A 119 15.34 27.40 -1.40
C TYR A 119 14.17 26.44 -1.30
N LEU A 120 13.33 26.44 -2.32
CA LEU A 120 12.24 25.49 -2.54
C LEU A 120 12.45 24.85 -3.90
N ALA A 121 12.51 23.53 -3.94
CA ALA A 121 12.60 22.74 -5.15
C ALA A 121 11.43 21.77 -5.22
N ILE A 122 10.80 21.67 -6.39
CA ILE A 122 9.68 20.77 -6.67
C ILE A 122 10.03 20.00 -7.95
N GLY A 123 10.00 18.66 -7.89
CA GLY A 123 10.32 17.81 -9.04
C GLY A 123 10.18 16.32 -8.75
N THR A 124 10.50 15.48 -9.73
CA THR A 124 10.32 14.01 -9.66
C THR A 124 11.59 13.30 -9.14
N TYR A 125 11.67 13.09 -7.82
CA TYR A 125 12.81 12.42 -7.16
C TYR A 125 12.36 11.21 -6.32
N PRO A 126 13.23 10.20 -6.04
CA PRO A 126 14.57 9.96 -6.60
C PRO A 126 14.57 9.08 -7.86
N PHE A 127 13.39 8.60 -8.29
CA PHE A 127 13.24 7.61 -9.37
C PHE A 127 12.79 8.21 -10.71
N GLY A 128 12.53 9.52 -10.77
CA GLY A 128 12.14 10.24 -11.99
C GLY A 128 13.33 10.70 -12.83
N SER A 129 13.07 11.01 -14.10
CA SER A 129 14.06 11.71 -14.93
C SER A 129 14.19 13.17 -14.49
N PHE A 130 15.40 13.73 -14.49
CA PHE A 130 15.74 15.12 -14.08
C PHE A 130 15.02 16.25 -14.87
N ALA A 131 14.02 15.93 -15.69
CA ALA A 131 13.47 16.81 -16.70
C ALA A 131 12.60 17.95 -16.16
N GLU A 132 12.03 17.85 -14.96
CA GLU A 132 11.17 18.90 -14.39
C GLU A 132 11.51 19.18 -12.92
N ILE A 133 12.36 20.20 -12.72
CA ILE A 133 12.67 20.79 -11.43
C ILE A 133 12.26 22.25 -11.52
N SER A 134 11.20 22.65 -10.82
CA SER A 134 10.97 24.07 -10.55
C SER A 134 11.69 24.43 -9.26
N ALA A 135 12.46 25.52 -9.30
CA ALA A 135 13.19 26.04 -8.15
C ALA A 135 12.78 27.48 -7.89
N SER A 136 12.58 27.79 -6.62
CA SER A 136 12.22 29.11 -6.13
C SER A 136 13.12 29.50 -4.98
N ILE A 137 13.46 30.79 -4.91
CA ILE A 137 14.16 31.36 -3.76
C ILE A 137 13.10 31.84 -2.78
N MET A 138 13.18 31.34 -1.55
CA MET A 138 12.35 31.79 -0.44
C MET A 138 13.07 32.94 0.26
N ARG A 139 12.48 34.12 0.24
CA ARG A 139 12.97 35.31 0.95
C ARG A 139 11.93 35.78 1.93
N ARG A 140 12.33 36.67 2.82
CA ARG A 140 11.40 37.31 3.73
C ARG A 140 10.18 37.88 2.98
N HIS A 141 9.00 37.38 3.34
CA HIS A 141 7.70 37.71 2.74
C HIS A 141 7.52 37.38 1.24
N ALA A 142 8.38 36.56 0.61
CA ALA A 142 8.26 36.23 -0.80
C ALA A 142 8.81 34.85 -1.15
N VAL A 143 8.16 34.17 -2.10
CA VAL A 143 8.73 33.03 -2.82
C VAL A 143 8.85 33.45 -4.28
N VAL A 144 10.09 33.55 -4.75
CA VAL A 144 10.39 34.09 -6.08
C VAL A 144 10.79 32.94 -7.00
N PRO A 145 10.00 32.64 -8.05
CA PRO A 145 10.39 31.67 -9.06
C PRO A 145 11.70 32.08 -9.73
N VAL A 146 12.57 31.12 -10.01
CA VAL A 146 13.77 31.38 -10.82
C VAL A 146 13.33 31.40 -12.29
N GLU A 147 12.96 32.59 -12.80
CA GLU A 147 12.26 32.78 -14.10
C GLU A 147 13.08 32.39 -15.36
N THR A 148 14.39 32.25 -15.25
CA THR A 148 15.23 31.80 -16.36
C THR A 148 16.30 30.87 -15.83
N SER A 149 16.62 29.83 -16.59
CA SER A 149 17.83 29.04 -16.43
C SER A 149 19.04 29.99 -16.49
N HIS A 150 19.38 30.60 -15.36
CA HIS A 150 20.69 31.17 -15.17
C HIS A 150 21.64 29.98 -15.33
N PRO A 151 22.66 30.03 -16.21
CA PRO A 151 23.55 28.89 -16.47
C PRO A 151 24.26 28.36 -15.21
N HIS A 152 24.13 29.06 -14.08
CA HIS A 152 24.68 28.71 -12.78
C HIS A 152 23.63 28.48 -11.67
N ALA A 153 22.32 28.56 -11.93
CA ALA A 153 21.30 28.29 -10.90
C ALA A 153 21.33 26.81 -10.49
N LEU A 154 21.51 25.90 -11.46
CA LEU A 154 21.84 24.51 -11.17
C LEU A 154 23.23 24.39 -10.55
N ASP A 155 24.25 25.16 -10.94
CA ASP A 155 25.57 25.11 -10.27
C ASP A 155 25.56 25.59 -8.81
N GLU A 156 24.59 26.43 -8.41
CA GLU A 156 24.39 26.88 -7.03
C GLU A 156 23.48 25.94 -6.23
N LEU A 157 22.45 25.37 -6.88
CA LEU A 157 21.54 24.39 -6.29
C LEU A 157 22.13 22.99 -6.23
N GLU A 158 22.97 22.59 -7.19
CA GLU A 158 23.54 21.25 -7.32
C GLU A 158 24.44 20.91 -6.15
N PRO A 159 25.33 21.77 -5.61
CA PRO A 159 26.06 21.47 -4.39
C PRO A 159 25.13 21.29 -3.17
N LEU A 160 24.01 22.01 -3.11
CA LEU A 160 23.03 21.92 -2.03
C LEU A 160 22.16 20.67 -2.15
N LEU A 161 21.68 20.37 -3.37
CA LEU A 161 20.98 19.15 -3.76
C LEU A 161 21.90 17.95 -3.57
N VAL A 162 23.17 18.00 -3.98
CA VAL A 162 24.19 16.96 -3.73
C VAL A 162 24.48 16.83 -2.25
N LYS A 163 24.40 17.89 -1.42
CA LYS A 163 24.55 17.78 0.04
C LYS A 163 23.32 17.13 0.70
N LEU A 164 22.11 17.49 0.25
CA LEU A 164 20.83 16.86 0.62
C LEU A 164 20.75 15.40 0.15
N LEU A 165 21.16 15.14 -1.09
CA LEU A 165 21.21 13.84 -1.73
C LEU A 165 22.41 13.02 -1.26
N LYS A 166 23.49 13.58 -0.70
CA LYS A 166 24.56 12.85 0.01
C LYS A 166 24.16 12.48 1.43
N TRP A 167 23.28 13.25 2.06
CA TRP A 167 22.60 12.83 3.29
C TRP A 167 21.69 11.61 3.06
N MET A 168 21.23 11.35 1.83
CA MET A 168 20.32 10.24 1.52
C MET A 168 20.95 8.83 1.41
N PRO A 169 22.09 8.57 0.74
CA PRO A 169 22.66 7.23 0.61
C PRO A 169 23.33 6.75 1.91
N GLU A 170 23.80 7.65 2.77
CA GLU A 170 24.30 7.29 4.10
C GLU A 170 23.16 6.79 5.02
N GLN A 171 21.94 7.33 4.87
CA GLN A 171 20.75 6.86 5.60
C GLN A 171 20.23 5.51 5.09
N TYR A 172 20.43 5.18 3.81
CA TYR A 172 19.92 3.92 3.25
C TYR A 172 20.79 2.70 3.57
N ARG A 173 22.08 2.87 3.90
CA ARG A 173 22.99 1.73 4.09
C ARG A 173 23.58 1.55 5.47
N HIS A 174 23.72 2.59 6.30
CA HIS A 174 24.38 2.42 7.59
C HIS A 174 23.74 3.27 8.71
N TYR A 175 23.31 2.57 9.77
CA TYR A 175 22.83 3.03 11.09
C TYR A 175 21.32 3.15 11.33
N PRO A 176 20.73 2.23 12.12
CA PRO A 176 19.41 2.34 12.79
C PRO A 176 19.31 3.49 13.83
N VAL A 177 20.30 4.38 13.89
CA VAL A 177 20.43 5.40 14.94
C VAL A 177 20.94 6.69 14.30
N LEU A 178 20.10 7.35 13.50
CA LEU A 178 20.32 8.74 13.11
C LEU A 178 19.32 9.66 13.82
N TYR A 179 19.82 10.85 14.12
CA TYR A 179 19.38 11.85 15.11
C TYR A 179 17.96 12.44 14.94
N HIS A 180 17.05 11.77 14.20
CA HIS A 180 15.60 12.05 14.14
C HIS A 180 15.00 12.20 15.55
N ARG A 181 15.53 11.45 16.51
CA ARG A 181 15.06 11.45 17.89
C ARG A 181 15.15 12.80 18.60
N LYS A 182 16.07 13.72 18.30
CA LYS A 182 16.23 14.90 19.19
C LYS A 182 15.19 16.01 18.96
N ILE A 183 14.71 16.19 17.73
CA ILE A 183 13.56 17.06 17.42
C ILE A 183 12.25 16.32 17.70
N VAL A 184 12.19 15.01 17.40
CA VAL A 184 11.11 14.12 17.88
C VAL A 184 11.05 14.10 19.42
N LEU A 185 12.13 14.38 20.16
CA LEU A 185 12.14 14.49 21.62
C LEU A 185 11.67 15.87 22.12
N CYS A 186 11.85 16.94 21.33
CA CYS A 186 11.11 18.18 21.53
C CYS A 186 9.60 17.96 21.26
N PHE A 187 9.26 17.13 20.27
CA PHE A 187 7.89 16.69 20.04
C PHE A 187 7.39 15.69 21.10
N LYS A 188 8.20 14.81 21.72
CA LYS A 188 7.75 13.89 22.79
C LYS A 188 7.40 14.59 24.11
N ARG A 189 7.80 15.84 24.31
CA ARG A 189 7.33 16.65 25.44
C ARG A 189 6.07 17.47 25.12
N MET A 190 5.59 17.46 23.86
CA MET A 190 4.44 18.25 23.42
C MET A 190 3.47 17.56 22.43
N GLY A 191 3.73 16.35 21.96
CA GLY A 191 3.22 15.84 20.69
C GLY A 191 2.40 14.57 20.88
N ASN A 192 1.10 14.78 20.92
CA ASN A 192 0.16 14.19 19.96
C ASN A 192 -0.87 15.30 19.74
N SER A 193 -0.61 16.20 18.78
CA SER A 193 -1.47 17.38 18.63
C SER A 193 -2.89 16.99 18.17
N PHE A 194 -3.06 15.85 17.50
CA PHE A 194 -4.35 15.24 17.23
C PHE A 194 -5.06 14.71 18.50
N VAL A 195 -4.37 14.05 19.43
CA VAL A 195 -4.94 13.72 20.77
C VAL A 195 -5.39 14.99 21.49
N ARG A 196 -4.67 16.11 21.33
CA ARG A 196 -5.07 17.40 21.94
C ARG A 196 -6.28 18.06 21.25
N ARG A 197 -6.59 17.70 20.01
CA ARG A 197 -7.77 18.16 19.26
C ARG A 197 -8.99 17.29 19.52
N ALA A 198 -8.75 16.02 19.86
CA ALA A 198 -9.81 15.10 20.22
C ALA A 198 -10.61 15.63 21.42
N THR A 199 -11.92 15.54 21.29
CA THR A 199 -12.87 15.86 22.37
C THR A 199 -13.84 14.69 22.53
N PRO A 200 -14.61 14.63 23.62
CA PRO A 200 -15.68 13.64 23.76
C PRO A 200 -16.73 13.68 22.65
N ASP A 201 -16.87 14.83 21.96
CA ASP A 201 -17.84 15.01 20.86
C ASP A 201 -17.19 14.85 19.47
N ASP A 202 -15.86 14.81 19.39
CA ASP A 202 -15.07 14.71 18.17
C ASP A 202 -13.87 13.79 18.40
N HIS A 203 -14.12 12.49 18.24
CA HIS A 203 -13.12 11.44 18.42
C HIS A 203 -12.15 11.41 17.25
N VAL A 204 -10.87 11.20 17.55
CA VAL A 204 -9.83 11.05 16.54
C VAL A 204 -9.46 9.57 16.40
N LEU A 205 -9.46 9.07 15.16
CA LEU A 205 -8.96 7.72 14.83
C LEU A 205 -7.44 7.67 15.07
N ILE A 206 -6.99 6.69 15.87
CA ILE A 206 -5.57 6.38 16.05
C ILE A 206 -5.13 5.35 14.99
N GLY A 207 -5.92 4.30 14.77
CA GLY A 207 -5.65 3.28 13.76
C GLY A 207 -6.39 1.97 14.03
N ASP A 208 -6.63 1.21 12.96
CA ASP A 208 -7.53 0.05 12.94
C ASP A 208 -8.90 0.42 13.57
N ASP A 209 -9.13 -0.08 14.78
CA ASP A 209 -10.37 0.00 15.52
C ASP A 209 -10.25 0.88 16.78
N TYR A 210 -9.15 1.64 16.91
CA TYR A 210 -8.86 2.48 18.07
C TYR A 210 -9.03 3.98 17.78
N PHE A 211 -9.63 4.67 18.75
CA PHE A 211 -9.90 6.11 18.73
C PHE A 211 -9.43 6.77 20.03
N THR A 212 -9.45 8.09 20.08
CA THR A 212 -9.24 8.85 21.31
C THR A 212 -10.17 10.06 21.38
N ASP A 213 -10.60 10.37 22.61
CA ASP A 213 -11.32 11.61 22.97
C ASP A 213 -10.38 12.67 23.59
N GLY A 214 -9.06 12.45 23.48
CA GLY A 214 -8.01 13.31 24.02
C GLY A 214 -7.64 13.03 25.48
N LYS A 215 -8.44 12.24 26.19
CA LYS A 215 -8.21 11.80 27.57
C LYS A 215 -8.08 10.29 27.69
N ARG A 216 -8.79 9.54 26.85
CA ARG A 216 -8.90 8.09 26.85
C ARG A 216 -8.60 7.57 25.46
N VAL A 217 -8.13 6.33 25.41
CA VAL A 217 -8.20 5.51 24.20
C VAL A 217 -9.52 4.76 24.25
N LEU A 218 -10.21 4.72 23.13
CA LEU A 218 -11.45 3.98 22.91
C LEU A 218 -11.16 2.90 21.85
N TRP A 219 -11.84 1.77 21.94
CA TRP A 219 -11.78 0.69 20.96
C TRP A 219 -13.20 0.35 20.53
N ASN A 220 -13.41 0.15 19.24
CA ASN A 220 -14.70 -0.27 18.72
C ASN A 220 -14.54 -1.51 17.83
N ASP A 221 -15.15 -2.62 18.20
CA ASP A 221 -15.26 -3.74 17.28
C ASP A 221 -16.11 -3.31 16.08
N ARG A 222 -15.70 -3.64 14.86
CA ARG A 222 -16.35 -3.13 13.63
C ARG A 222 -17.83 -3.52 13.49
N ASP A 223 -18.28 -4.45 14.32
CA ASP A 223 -19.65 -4.98 14.38
C ASP A 223 -20.51 -4.35 15.50
N ASP A 224 -19.96 -3.48 16.35
CA ASP A 224 -20.68 -2.79 17.44
C ASP A 224 -20.71 -1.26 17.20
N GLU A 225 -21.82 -0.61 17.58
CA GLU A 225 -21.97 0.85 17.48
C GLU A 225 -21.35 1.59 18.68
N SER A 226 -20.90 0.88 19.72
CA SER A 226 -20.46 1.47 20.98
C SER A 226 -18.96 1.31 21.26
N ALA A 227 -18.20 2.39 21.06
CA ALA A 227 -16.78 2.43 21.42
C ALA A 227 -16.58 2.31 22.93
N VAL A 228 -15.79 1.32 23.35
CA VAL A 228 -15.48 1.04 24.77
C VAL A 228 -14.13 1.63 25.19
N PRO A 229 -13.99 2.23 26.39
CA PRO A 229 -12.70 2.72 26.86
C PRO A 229 -11.68 1.60 27.08
N VAL A 230 -10.48 1.77 26.53
CA VAL A 230 -9.34 0.87 26.74
C VAL A 230 -8.76 1.13 28.12
N PRO A 231 -8.75 0.14 29.03
CA PRO A 231 -8.35 0.35 30.41
C PRO A 231 -6.89 0.83 30.53
N GLN A 232 -6.66 1.94 31.26
CA GLN A 232 -5.33 2.45 31.61
C GLN A 232 -4.45 2.89 30.43
N ALA A 233 -4.97 2.89 29.20
CA ALA A 233 -4.23 3.30 28.02
C ALA A 233 -3.94 4.79 28.04
N ASP A 234 -2.67 5.13 27.88
CA ASP A 234 -2.24 6.52 27.70
C ASP A 234 -2.34 6.92 26.22
N PRO A 235 -3.30 7.78 25.82
CA PRO A 235 -3.48 8.17 24.43
C PRO A 235 -2.27 8.94 23.86
N TYR A 236 -1.38 9.48 24.69
CA TYR A 236 -0.20 10.21 24.24
C TYR A 236 0.97 9.30 23.85
N THR A 237 0.95 8.04 24.27
CA THR A 237 2.02 7.08 23.97
C THR A 237 1.52 5.80 23.31
N PHE A 238 0.20 5.65 23.16
CA PHE A 238 -0.47 4.53 22.50
C PHE A 238 -0.08 4.42 21.02
N ARG A 239 0.36 3.24 20.61
CA ARG A 239 0.77 2.94 19.23
C ARG A 239 0.70 1.44 18.93
N ARG A 240 0.60 1.10 17.65
CA ARG A 240 0.71 -0.28 17.18
C ARG A 240 2.14 -0.79 17.38
N LEU A 241 2.31 -2.01 17.88
CA LEU A 241 3.61 -2.67 17.96
C LEU A 241 3.79 -3.73 16.87
N ALA A 242 2.78 -4.59 16.68
CA ALA A 242 2.85 -5.73 15.76
C ALA A 242 1.44 -6.30 15.55
N GLY A 243 0.99 -6.61 14.33
CA GLY A 243 -0.36 -7.15 14.10
C GLY A 243 -1.46 -6.41 14.88
N ARG A 244 -2.31 -7.14 15.61
CA ARG A 244 -3.34 -6.59 16.52
C ARG A 244 -2.83 -6.13 17.90
N LEU A 245 -1.52 -6.21 18.16
CA LEU A 245 -0.91 -5.81 19.43
C LEU A 245 -0.54 -4.32 19.43
N TRP A 246 -1.06 -3.61 20.43
CA TRP A 246 -0.85 -2.19 20.67
C TRP A 246 -0.17 -1.97 22.02
N ALA A 247 0.52 -0.87 22.22
CA ALA A 247 1.14 -0.54 23.50
C ALA A 247 1.16 0.96 23.75
N ASP A 248 1.12 1.32 25.03
CA ASP A 248 1.53 2.63 25.49
C ASP A 248 2.97 2.57 26.07
N ALA A 249 3.39 3.55 26.86
CA ALA A 249 4.72 3.55 27.47
C ALA A 249 4.96 2.40 28.47
N ILE A 250 3.90 1.83 29.06
CA ILE A 250 3.97 0.92 30.21
C ILE A 250 3.06 -0.31 30.09
N HIS A 251 2.18 -0.39 29.10
CA HIS A 251 1.18 -1.44 28.95
C HIS A 251 1.14 -1.97 27.51
N LEU A 252 0.71 -3.23 27.39
CA LEU A 252 0.44 -3.92 26.13
C LEU A 252 -1.04 -4.26 26.05
N TYR A 253 -1.61 -4.13 24.85
CA TYR A 253 -3.04 -4.24 24.55
C TYR A 253 -3.28 -5.11 23.32
N CYS A 254 -4.44 -5.75 23.27
CA CYS A 254 -4.98 -6.42 22.10
C CYS A 254 -6.50 -6.25 22.12
N GLU A 255 -7.11 -5.87 20.99
CA GLU A 255 -8.58 -5.76 20.84
C GLU A 255 -9.28 -5.03 22.01
N GLY A 256 -8.75 -3.86 22.38
CA GLY A 256 -9.29 -3.03 23.47
C GLY A 256 -8.98 -3.52 24.88
N GLN A 257 -8.36 -4.69 25.05
CA GLN A 257 -8.06 -5.29 26.35
C GLN A 257 -6.62 -5.07 26.77
N LEU A 258 -6.41 -4.78 28.07
CA LEU A 258 -5.09 -4.73 28.70
C LEU A 258 -4.56 -6.15 28.90
N ILE A 259 -3.43 -6.47 28.26
CA ILE A 259 -2.82 -7.80 28.30
C ILE A 259 -1.79 -7.91 29.43
N LEU A 260 -0.85 -6.98 29.50
CA LEU A 260 0.18 -6.96 30.54
C LEU A 260 0.83 -5.59 30.71
N LYS A 261 1.59 -5.45 31.79
CA LYS A 261 2.49 -4.32 32.02
C LYS A 261 3.88 -4.61 31.44
N LEU A 262 4.43 -3.67 30.69
CA LEU A 262 5.76 -3.73 30.13
C LEU A 262 6.82 -3.42 31.20
N GLU A 263 7.78 -4.33 31.39
CA GLU A 263 8.93 -4.16 32.29
C GLU A 263 10.16 -3.55 31.58
N GLY A 264 9.93 -2.90 30.43
CA GLY A 264 10.97 -2.34 29.59
C GLY A 264 10.51 -2.21 28.14
N LYS A 265 11.45 -1.90 27.25
CA LYS A 265 11.15 -1.82 25.82
C LYS A 265 10.96 -3.24 25.26
N PRO A 266 9.78 -3.61 24.73
CA PRO A 266 9.58 -4.92 24.13
C PRO A 266 10.41 -5.06 22.84
N LYS A 267 10.82 -6.29 22.54
CA LYS A 267 11.42 -6.66 21.25
C LYS A 267 10.28 -7.07 20.31
N VAL A 268 10.34 -6.67 19.04
CA VAL A 268 9.35 -7.04 18.03
C VAL A 268 10.04 -7.85 16.94
N VAL A 269 9.40 -8.95 16.54
CA VAL A 269 9.87 -9.86 15.47
C VAL A 269 8.68 -10.16 14.57
N GLY A 270 8.57 -9.51 13.43
CA GLY A 270 7.36 -9.59 12.59
C GLY A 270 6.13 -9.16 13.37
N ASP A 271 5.10 -10.01 13.40
CA ASP A 271 3.86 -9.82 14.16
C ASP A 271 3.90 -10.43 15.58
N VAL A 272 5.10 -10.61 16.13
CA VAL A 272 5.33 -11.15 17.48
C VAL A 272 5.98 -10.10 18.38
N VAL A 273 5.41 -9.90 19.57
CA VAL A 273 5.95 -9.03 20.62
C VAL A 273 6.55 -9.88 21.73
N ILE A 274 7.82 -9.64 22.04
CA ILE A 274 8.59 -10.34 23.06
C ILE A 274 8.70 -9.47 24.31
N VAL A 275 8.23 -9.99 25.44
CA VAL A 275 8.25 -9.35 26.76
C VAL A 275 8.84 -10.32 27.78
N GLY A 276 10.07 -10.06 28.22
CA GLY A 276 10.79 -10.96 29.13
C GLY A 276 11.02 -12.33 28.48
N ARG A 277 10.36 -13.37 29.02
CA ARG A 277 10.38 -14.74 28.48
C ARG A 277 9.12 -15.13 27.68
N ARG A 278 8.23 -14.17 27.42
CA ARG A 278 6.94 -14.39 26.75
C ARG A 278 7.04 -13.96 25.29
N GLY A 279 6.60 -14.80 24.36
CA GLY A 279 6.38 -14.47 22.96
C GLY A 279 4.88 -14.34 22.68
N LEU A 280 4.43 -13.13 22.32
CA LEU A 280 3.01 -12.84 22.09
C LEU A 280 2.72 -12.70 20.60
N PHE A 281 1.87 -13.57 20.06
CA PHE A 281 1.57 -13.68 18.64
C PHE A 281 0.24 -12.99 18.33
N ALA A 282 0.26 -12.05 17.39
CA ALA A 282 -0.89 -11.23 17.05
C ALA A 282 -1.70 -11.78 15.86
N GLN A 283 -2.06 -13.07 15.86
CA GLN A 283 -2.77 -13.70 14.74
C GLN A 283 -4.30 -13.58 14.82
N LEU A 284 -4.93 -13.57 13.64
CA LEU A 284 -6.37 -13.36 13.43
C LEU A 284 -7.25 -14.52 13.92
N ASP A 285 -6.69 -15.68 14.25
CA ASP A 285 -7.41 -16.96 14.33
C ASP A 285 -7.80 -17.37 15.76
N SER A 286 -8.20 -16.42 16.61
CA SER A 286 -8.83 -16.63 17.95
C SER A 286 -8.16 -17.67 18.89
N SER A 287 -6.94 -18.10 18.58
CA SER A 287 -6.26 -19.23 19.20
C SER A 287 -5.48 -18.87 20.47
N GLY A 288 -5.52 -17.58 20.84
CA GLY A 288 -4.89 -17.02 22.03
C GLY A 288 -3.97 -15.85 21.68
N LEU A 289 -3.10 -15.47 22.61
CA LEU A 289 -2.11 -14.42 22.41
C LEU A 289 -0.69 -14.84 22.80
N GLU A 290 -0.53 -15.92 23.55
CA GLU A 290 0.75 -16.33 24.12
C GLU A 290 1.09 -17.77 23.76
N GLN A 291 2.37 -18.02 23.50
CA GLN A 291 2.91 -19.35 23.30
C GLN A 291 4.01 -19.65 24.34
N ASP A 292 3.75 -20.63 25.22
CA ASP A 292 4.63 -20.97 26.34
C ASP A 292 5.91 -21.72 25.91
N GLU A 293 5.91 -22.31 24.72
CA GLU A 293 7.01 -23.13 24.20
C GLU A 293 8.02 -22.38 23.32
N VAL A 294 7.83 -21.07 23.14
CA VAL A 294 8.71 -20.24 22.31
C VAL A 294 9.89 -19.74 23.13
N ASP A 295 11.10 -19.95 22.65
CA ASP A 295 12.33 -19.30 23.11
C ASP A 295 12.43 -17.89 22.49
N PRO A 296 12.11 -16.82 23.25
CA PRO A 296 12.07 -15.48 22.70
C PRO A 296 13.48 -14.91 22.43
N ALA A 297 14.51 -15.50 23.03
CA ALA A 297 15.89 -15.06 22.80
C ALA A 297 16.32 -15.35 21.36
N THR A 298 15.92 -16.51 20.84
CA THR A 298 16.35 -17.02 19.52
C THR A 298 15.29 -16.87 18.43
N LEU A 299 14.04 -16.55 18.80
CA LEU A 299 12.95 -16.33 17.84
C LEU A 299 13.31 -15.31 16.75
N LYS A 300 13.09 -15.72 15.50
CA LYS A 300 13.23 -14.91 14.29
C LYS A 300 12.13 -15.27 13.28
N ARG A 301 11.84 -14.34 12.37
CA ARG A 301 10.98 -14.57 11.20
C ARG A 301 11.80 -15.28 10.11
N ILE A 302 11.23 -16.30 9.47
CA ILE A 302 11.94 -17.07 8.42
C ILE A 302 12.09 -16.23 7.14
N ASP A 303 11.03 -15.53 6.74
CA ASP A 303 11.03 -14.58 5.62
C ASP A 303 10.37 -13.26 6.01
N SER A 304 10.87 -12.15 5.45
CA SER A 304 10.44 -10.78 5.75
C SER A 304 8.96 -10.50 5.50
N ARG A 305 8.27 -11.29 4.67
CA ARG A 305 6.87 -11.08 4.29
C ARG A 305 5.92 -12.16 4.83
N SER A 306 6.42 -13.22 5.46
CA SER A 306 5.63 -14.43 5.79
C SER A 306 5.41 -14.61 7.28
N ASP A 307 4.29 -15.16 7.73
CA ASP A 307 4.03 -15.39 9.16
C ASP A 307 4.63 -16.69 9.70
N TYR A 308 5.75 -17.11 9.11
CA TYR A 308 6.53 -18.23 9.58
C TYR A 308 7.70 -17.77 10.46
N TYR A 309 7.84 -18.41 11.60
CA TYR A 309 8.82 -18.09 12.63
C TYR A 309 9.57 -19.35 13.05
N GLU A 310 10.82 -19.21 13.44
CA GLU A 310 11.59 -20.29 14.06
C GLU A 310 12.40 -19.76 15.24
N ASP A 311 12.64 -20.63 16.22
CA ASP A 311 13.56 -20.40 17.32
C ASP A 311 14.62 -21.52 17.36
N ALA A 312 15.32 -21.70 18.47
CA ALA A 312 16.34 -22.74 18.59
C ALA A 312 15.79 -24.18 18.52
N THR A 313 14.49 -24.39 18.72
CA THR A 313 13.89 -25.71 18.94
C THR A 313 12.67 -26.02 18.09
N HIS A 314 11.88 -25.02 17.68
CA HIS A 314 10.67 -25.26 16.89
C HIS A 314 10.43 -24.23 15.79
N VAL A 315 9.44 -24.54 14.97
CA VAL A 315 8.95 -23.72 13.87
C VAL A 315 7.45 -23.49 14.06
N TRP A 316 6.99 -22.30 13.68
CA TRP A 316 5.59 -21.90 13.78
C TRP A 316 5.11 -21.20 12.51
N HIS A 317 3.80 -21.31 12.27
CA HIS A 317 3.06 -20.33 11.47
C HIS A 317 2.09 -19.59 12.39
N GLY A 318 2.42 -18.34 12.69
CA GLY A 318 1.97 -17.61 13.88
C GLY A 318 1.78 -18.51 15.11
N MET A 319 0.55 -18.73 15.58
CA MET A 319 0.33 -19.51 16.82
C MET A 319 0.47 -21.02 16.65
N ARG A 320 0.39 -21.52 15.42
CA ARG A 320 0.44 -22.95 15.13
C ARG A 320 1.87 -23.47 15.14
N ARG A 321 2.19 -24.34 16.10
CA ARG A 321 3.42 -25.12 16.09
C ARG A 321 3.42 -26.10 14.91
N MET A 322 4.50 -26.06 14.14
CA MET A 322 4.74 -26.98 13.03
C MET A 322 5.52 -28.21 13.52
N PRO A 323 5.35 -29.38 12.88
CA PRO A 323 6.11 -30.58 13.21
C PRO A 323 7.54 -30.57 12.65
N GLU A 324 7.92 -29.54 11.89
CA GLU A 324 9.24 -29.36 11.27
C GLU A 324 10.24 -28.76 12.27
N LEU A 325 11.53 -29.05 12.06
CA LEU A 325 12.62 -28.50 12.86
C LEU A 325 13.12 -27.17 12.30
N PRO A 326 13.72 -26.29 13.13
CA PRO A 326 14.36 -25.07 12.66
C PRO A 326 15.38 -25.37 11.54
N GLY A 327 15.34 -24.58 10.47
CA GLY A 327 16.16 -24.76 9.29
C GLY A 327 15.66 -25.76 8.24
N ASP A 328 14.62 -26.57 8.55
CA ASP A 328 14.00 -27.49 7.58
C ASP A 328 12.84 -26.85 6.78
N VAL A 329 12.47 -25.60 7.08
CA VAL A 329 11.33 -24.91 6.45
C VAL A 329 11.79 -23.83 5.47
N THR A 330 11.28 -23.91 4.23
CA THR A 330 11.51 -22.93 3.16
C THR A 330 10.20 -22.30 2.73
N ILE A 331 10.15 -20.96 2.63
CA ILE A 331 8.95 -20.24 2.18
C ILE A 331 8.89 -20.26 0.65
N LEU A 332 7.82 -20.80 0.08
CA LEU A 332 7.64 -20.93 -1.37
C LEU A 332 6.81 -19.80 -1.96
N PHE A 333 5.72 -19.41 -1.28
CA PHE A 333 4.81 -18.39 -1.79
C PHE A 333 4.11 -17.65 -0.66
N THR A 334 4.50 -16.39 -0.46
CA THR A 334 4.07 -15.59 0.69
C THR A 334 2.61 -15.17 0.68
N PRO A 335 2.00 -14.69 -0.43
CA PRO A 335 0.59 -14.30 -0.44
C PRO A 335 -0.38 -15.42 -0.03
N GLY A 336 0.03 -16.67 -0.21
CA GLY A 336 -0.73 -17.86 0.20
C GLY A 336 -0.23 -18.55 1.45
N ALA A 337 0.78 -17.99 2.13
CA ALA A 337 1.50 -18.61 3.23
C ALA A 337 1.90 -20.07 2.96
N ILE A 338 2.45 -20.33 1.77
CA ILE A 338 2.91 -21.68 1.38
C ILE A 338 4.37 -21.87 1.78
N ALA A 339 4.63 -22.90 2.57
CA ALA A 339 5.97 -23.31 2.98
C ALA A 339 6.22 -24.78 2.68
N ARG A 340 7.47 -25.13 2.39
CA ARG A 340 7.95 -26.51 2.25
C ARG A 340 8.71 -26.89 3.50
N GLY A 341 8.27 -27.94 4.18
CA GLY A 341 9.05 -28.64 5.19
C GLY A 341 9.71 -29.90 4.61
N ARG A 342 10.38 -30.69 5.44
CA ARG A 342 10.99 -31.95 5.02
C ARG A 342 9.95 -32.99 4.64
N ASN A 343 8.81 -33.02 5.34
CA ASN A 343 7.82 -34.09 5.22
C ASN A 343 6.50 -33.67 4.58
N ALA A 344 6.21 -32.37 4.52
CA ALA A 344 4.96 -31.87 3.95
C ALA A 344 5.12 -30.47 3.31
N ILE A 345 4.13 -30.12 2.49
CA ILE A 345 3.85 -28.73 2.12
C ILE A 345 2.83 -28.19 3.10
N TYR A 346 3.04 -26.97 3.56
CA TYR A 346 2.19 -26.30 4.54
C TYR A 346 1.54 -25.07 3.92
N ARG A 347 0.26 -24.88 4.23
CA ARG A 347 -0.48 -23.64 4.00
C ARG A 347 -1.00 -23.13 5.34
N PHE A 348 -0.64 -21.92 5.71
CA PHE A 348 -0.94 -21.37 7.04
C PHE A 348 -0.52 -22.33 8.19
N GLY A 349 0.62 -23.01 8.03
CA GLY A 349 1.12 -24.04 8.96
C GLY A 349 0.32 -25.35 9.00
N ALA A 350 -0.75 -25.50 8.22
CA ALA A 350 -1.48 -26.76 8.06
C ALA A 350 -0.85 -27.59 6.92
N PRO A 351 -0.62 -28.91 7.10
CA PRO A 351 -0.14 -29.74 6.01
C PRO A 351 -1.20 -29.83 4.89
N LEU A 352 -0.77 -29.71 3.63
CA LEU A 352 -1.56 -30.03 2.46
C LEU A 352 -1.49 -31.54 2.22
N GLU A 353 -2.64 -32.20 2.34
CA GLU A 353 -2.75 -33.64 2.12
C GLU A 353 -2.42 -34.00 0.66
N HIS A 354 -1.68 -35.09 0.45
CA HIS A 354 -1.26 -35.59 -0.87
C HIS A 354 -0.26 -34.72 -1.64
N ALA A 355 0.22 -33.61 -1.06
CA ALA A 355 1.30 -32.85 -1.66
C ALA A 355 2.64 -33.61 -1.59
N VAL A 356 3.47 -33.50 -2.62
CA VAL A 356 4.80 -34.13 -2.70
C VAL A 356 5.89 -33.06 -2.51
N PRO A 357 6.46 -32.91 -1.30
CA PRO A 357 7.25 -31.72 -0.94
C PRO A 357 8.45 -31.47 -1.85
N GLU A 358 9.15 -32.54 -2.21
CA GLU A 358 10.36 -32.50 -3.05
C GLU A 358 10.09 -32.02 -4.48
N GLN A 359 8.84 -32.12 -4.95
CA GLN A 359 8.43 -31.78 -6.32
C GLN A 359 7.51 -30.56 -6.38
N PHE A 360 7.12 -29.99 -5.22
CA PHE A 360 6.12 -28.93 -5.15
C PHE A 360 6.67 -27.60 -5.63
N GLU A 361 6.23 -27.12 -6.78
CA GLU A 361 6.77 -25.92 -7.42
C GLU A 361 5.68 -24.91 -7.72
N PHE A 362 5.96 -23.63 -7.48
CA PHE A 362 5.09 -22.52 -7.90
C PHE A 362 5.36 -22.17 -9.37
N LEU A 363 4.30 -22.15 -10.18
CA LEU A 363 4.38 -21.92 -11.61
C LEU A 363 4.00 -20.49 -12.02
N GLY A 364 3.52 -19.68 -11.07
CA GLY A 364 2.94 -18.36 -11.33
C GLY A 364 1.41 -18.38 -11.35
N GLN A 365 0.80 -17.20 -11.20
CA GLN A 365 -0.65 -16.99 -11.33
C GLN A 365 -1.51 -17.91 -10.44
N GLY A 366 -1.01 -18.25 -9.23
CA GLY A 366 -1.72 -19.11 -8.29
C GLY A 366 -1.57 -20.61 -8.53
N TYR A 367 -0.90 -21.04 -9.60
CA TYR A 367 -0.69 -22.45 -9.92
C TYR A 367 0.55 -23.04 -9.25
N PHE A 368 0.41 -24.27 -8.78
CA PHE A 368 1.51 -25.12 -8.32
C PHE A 368 1.44 -26.51 -8.95
N ARG A 369 2.54 -27.25 -8.94
CA ARG A 369 2.59 -28.66 -9.38
C ARG A 369 3.38 -29.51 -8.43
N ASP A 370 3.04 -30.79 -8.36
CA ASP A 370 3.84 -31.86 -7.75
C ASP A 370 3.43 -33.21 -8.31
N GLY A 371 4.31 -34.21 -8.41
CA GLY A 371 3.92 -35.61 -8.61
C GLY A 371 2.92 -35.92 -9.75
N GLY A 372 2.87 -35.10 -10.80
CA GLY A 372 1.89 -35.20 -11.89
C GLY A 372 0.54 -34.50 -11.65
N ALA A 373 0.33 -33.88 -10.49
CA ALA A 373 -0.83 -33.06 -10.14
C ALA A 373 -0.59 -31.57 -10.39
N LEU A 374 -1.69 -30.85 -10.59
CA LEU A 374 -1.73 -29.39 -10.56
C LEU A 374 -2.49 -28.96 -9.31
N TRP A 375 -2.19 -27.78 -8.81
CA TRP A 375 -2.86 -27.16 -7.69
C TRP A 375 -3.19 -25.72 -8.03
N HIS A 376 -4.38 -25.27 -7.64
CA HIS A 376 -4.77 -23.87 -7.75
C HIS A 376 -5.69 -23.51 -6.59
N TYR A 377 -5.82 -22.21 -6.32
CA TYR A 377 -6.82 -21.75 -5.37
C TYR A 377 -8.23 -22.04 -5.88
N ASP A 378 -9.17 -22.33 -4.98
CA ASP A 378 -10.59 -22.26 -5.33
C ASP A 378 -10.99 -20.81 -5.70
N SER A 379 -12.19 -20.66 -6.26
CA SER A 379 -12.68 -19.37 -6.76
C SER A 379 -12.82 -18.28 -5.69
N ASN A 380 -12.85 -18.67 -4.40
CA ASN A 380 -12.89 -17.75 -3.26
C ASN A 380 -11.51 -17.49 -2.64
N LEU A 381 -10.43 -18.04 -3.23
CA LEU A 381 -9.05 -17.97 -2.71
C LEU A 381 -8.88 -18.56 -1.30
N ALA A 382 -9.87 -19.35 -0.85
CA ALA A 382 -9.98 -19.87 0.50
C ALA A 382 -9.14 -21.14 0.69
N ARG A 383 -9.01 -21.97 -0.35
CA ARG A 383 -8.29 -23.26 -0.28
C ARG A 383 -7.40 -23.46 -1.49
N LEU A 384 -6.25 -24.10 -1.30
CA LEU A 384 -5.45 -24.62 -2.40
C LEU A 384 -5.92 -26.05 -2.69
N VAL A 385 -6.48 -26.26 -3.88
CA VAL A 385 -7.14 -27.50 -4.28
C VAL A 385 -6.26 -28.27 -5.25
N ARG A 386 -6.15 -29.59 -5.02
CA ARG A 386 -5.47 -30.51 -5.94
C ARG A 386 -6.37 -30.81 -7.13
N MET A 387 -5.91 -30.45 -8.32
CA MET A 387 -6.56 -30.71 -9.59
C MET A 387 -6.09 -32.06 -10.14
N PRO A 388 -6.98 -32.86 -10.76
CA PRO A 388 -6.58 -34.06 -11.47
C PRO A 388 -5.74 -33.65 -12.69
N SER A 389 -4.48 -34.08 -12.78
CA SER A 389 -3.73 -34.05 -14.04
C SER A 389 -3.12 -35.41 -14.30
N SER A 390 -3.11 -35.80 -15.57
CA SER A 390 -2.41 -36.97 -16.09
C SER A 390 -1.07 -36.61 -16.74
N ALA A 391 -0.71 -35.31 -16.83
CA ALA A 391 0.53 -34.86 -17.47
C ALA A 391 0.97 -33.43 -17.08
N ALA A 392 1.26 -33.15 -15.81
CA ALA A 392 1.77 -31.84 -15.34
C ALA A 392 3.11 -31.34 -15.96
N HIS A 393 3.70 -32.09 -16.91
CA HIS A 393 4.98 -31.73 -17.55
C HIS A 393 4.83 -30.71 -18.70
N ALA A 394 3.63 -30.48 -19.24
CA ALA A 394 3.39 -29.60 -20.40
C ALA A 394 2.40 -28.47 -20.11
N LEU A 395 2.43 -27.89 -18.90
CA LEU A 395 1.53 -26.79 -18.55
C LEU A 395 1.85 -25.52 -19.34
N ARG A 396 0.89 -25.02 -20.11
CA ARG A 396 0.91 -23.71 -20.75
C ARG A 396 -0.03 -22.77 -20.00
N LEU A 397 0.51 -21.67 -19.50
CA LEU A 397 -0.24 -20.58 -18.85
C LEU A 397 -0.68 -19.55 -19.90
N ALA A 398 -1.92 -19.07 -19.81
CA ALA A 398 -2.48 -18.07 -20.71
C ALA A 398 -3.42 -17.13 -19.93
N GLY A 399 -2.83 -16.24 -19.13
CA GLY A 399 -3.58 -15.50 -18.10
C GLY A 399 -4.15 -16.47 -17.05
N PRO A 400 -5.33 -16.19 -16.45
CA PRO A 400 -5.98 -17.07 -15.47
C PRO A 400 -6.33 -18.48 -16.01
N PHE A 401 -6.20 -18.71 -17.32
CA PHE A 401 -6.32 -20.03 -17.92
C PHE A 401 -5.00 -20.82 -17.89
N CYS A 402 -5.12 -22.14 -17.75
CA CYS A 402 -4.00 -23.06 -18.00
C CYS A 402 -4.44 -24.29 -18.80
N THR A 403 -3.48 -24.97 -19.43
CA THR A 403 -3.72 -26.25 -20.11
C THR A 403 -2.49 -27.14 -20.04
N ASP A 404 -2.69 -28.44 -19.87
CA ASP A 404 -1.65 -29.48 -19.90
C ASP A 404 -1.59 -30.22 -21.25
N GLY A 405 -2.35 -29.72 -22.24
CA GLY A 405 -2.53 -30.35 -23.55
C GLY A 405 -3.65 -31.39 -23.61
N PHE A 406 -4.19 -31.84 -22.47
CA PHE A 406 -5.33 -32.77 -22.39
C PHE A 406 -6.60 -32.10 -21.85
N SER A 407 -6.44 -31.13 -20.97
CA SER A 407 -7.54 -30.37 -20.40
C SER A 407 -7.22 -28.89 -20.34
N VAL A 408 -8.26 -28.07 -20.23
CA VAL A 408 -8.16 -26.63 -20.06
C VAL A 408 -8.86 -26.27 -18.77
N TRP A 409 -8.26 -25.37 -18.00
CA TRP A 409 -8.81 -24.89 -16.75
C TRP A 409 -8.87 -23.38 -16.71
N TRP A 410 -9.89 -22.87 -16.04
CA TRP A 410 -9.94 -21.53 -15.48
C TRP A 410 -9.83 -21.68 -13.97
N GLU A 411 -8.74 -21.18 -13.38
CA GLU A 411 -8.43 -21.41 -11.96
C GLU A 411 -8.43 -22.92 -11.63
N ALA A 412 -9.29 -23.38 -10.71
CA ALA A 412 -9.43 -24.79 -10.35
C ALA A 412 -10.55 -25.54 -11.12
N GLN A 413 -11.25 -24.87 -12.04
CA GLN A 413 -12.40 -25.44 -12.77
C GLN A 413 -12.02 -25.89 -14.18
N VAL A 414 -12.36 -27.13 -14.53
CA VAL A 414 -12.15 -27.66 -15.89
C VAL A 414 -13.21 -27.11 -16.85
N LEU A 415 -12.78 -26.72 -18.05
CA LEU A 415 -13.67 -26.32 -19.14
C LEU A 415 -14.09 -27.58 -19.92
N GLU A 416 -15.23 -28.15 -19.54
CA GLU A 416 -15.76 -29.38 -20.15
C GLU A 416 -16.03 -29.19 -21.65
N GLY A 417 -15.36 -29.98 -22.49
CA GLY A 417 -15.49 -29.90 -23.95
C GLY A 417 -14.63 -28.82 -24.63
N ALA A 418 -13.77 -28.12 -23.88
CA ALA A 418 -12.74 -27.28 -24.48
C ALA A 418 -11.76 -28.11 -25.32
N ASP A 419 -11.17 -27.48 -26.34
CA ASP A 419 -10.14 -28.10 -27.16
C ASP A 419 -8.74 -27.58 -26.79
N PRO A 420 -7.95 -28.34 -25.99
CA PRO A 420 -6.67 -27.87 -25.46
C PRO A 420 -5.65 -27.48 -26.54
N ALA A 421 -5.66 -28.18 -27.67
CA ALA A 421 -4.70 -27.99 -28.75
C ALA A 421 -4.88 -26.65 -29.48
N THR A 422 -6.10 -26.13 -29.50
CA THR A 422 -6.45 -24.86 -30.18
C THR A 422 -6.83 -23.73 -29.23
N PHE A 423 -6.92 -24.01 -27.93
CA PHE A 423 -7.29 -23.04 -26.92
C PHE A 423 -6.33 -21.85 -26.88
N ARG A 424 -6.90 -20.64 -26.80
CA ARG A 424 -6.18 -19.36 -26.71
C ARG A 424 -6.97 -18.37 -25.87
N ALA A 425 -6.34 -17.82 -24.83
CA ALA A 425 -6.87 -16.66 -24.11
C ALA A 425 -6.78 -15.40 -25.01
N ILE A 426 -7.87 -14.63 -25.06
CA ILE A 426 -7.99 -13.43 -25.91
C ILE A 426 -8.27 -12.15 -25.12
N GLY A 427 -8.43 -12.28 -23.80
CA GLY A 427 -8.57 -11.20 -22.85
C GLY A 427 -8.36 -11.74 -21.43
N PHE A 428 -8.58 -10.92 -20.40
CA PHE A 428 -8.40 -11.37 -19.02
C PHE A 428 -9.34 -12.53 -18.68
N SER A 429 -10.60 -12.46 -19.12
CA SER A 429 -11.62 -13.47 -18.82
C SER A 429 -12.20 -14.18 -20.04
N TYR A 430 -11.76 -13.85 -21.26
CA TYR A 430 -12.28 -14.47 -22.48
C TYR A 430 -11.23 -15.36 -23.14
N ALA A 431 -11.68 -16.47 -23.70
CA ALA A 431 -10.87 -17.37 -24.49
C ALA A 431 -11.65 -17.97 -25.66
N ILE A 432 -10.92 -18.50 -26.63
CA ILE A 432 -11.47 -19.17 -27.81
C ILE A 432 -10.70 -20.46 -28.08
N ASP A 433 -11.41 -21.49 -28.52
CA ASP A 433 -10.84 -22.67 -29.14
C ASP A 433 -11.50 -22.92 -30.50
N ARG A 434 -11.16 -24.01 -31.20
CA ARG A 434 -11.70 -24.28 -32.55
C ARG A 434 -13.23 -24.47 -32.59
N ASN A 435 -13.86 -24.77 -31.46
CA ASN A 435 -15.28 -25.14 -31.36
C ASN A 435 -16.10 -24.15 -30.51
N ASN A 436 -15.47 -23.42 -29.59
CA ASN A 436 -16.17 -22.69 -28.54
C ASN A 436 -15.52 -21.33 -28.22
N VAL A 437 -16.36 -20.39 -27.78
CA VAL A 437 -15.94 -19.17 -27.07
C VAL A 437 -16.26 -19.34 -25.59
N TRP A 438 -15.35 -18.89 -24.73
CA TRP A 438 -15.41 -19.03 -23.29
C TRP A 438 -15.35 -17.67 -22.60
N PHE A 439 -16.14 -17.53 -21.53
CA PHE A 439 -15.94 -16.52 -20.50
C PHE A 439 -15.69 -17.23 -19.17
N GLN A 440 -14.49 -17.07 -18.62
CA GLN A 440 -14.03 -17.85 -17.47
C GLN A 440 -14.17 -19.35 -17.76
N ALA A 441 -14.82 -20.11 -16.88
CA ALA A 441 -15.10 -21.52 -17.09
C ALA A 441 -16.39 -21.80 -17.90
N ASP A 442 -17.17 -20.77 -18.23
CA ASP A 442 -18.46 -20.92 -18.89
C ASP A 442 -18.32 -20.79 -20.41
N ARG A 443 -18.98 -21.69 -21.15
CA ARG A 443 -19.12 -21.58 -22.61
C ARG A 443 -20.16 -20.50 -22.95
N ILE A 444 -19.85 -19.66 -23.93
CA ILE A 444 -20.79 -18.70 -24.51
C ILE A 444 -21.50 -19.39 -25.69
N ASP A 445 -22.75 -19.82 -25.47
CA ASP A 445 -23.55 -20.46 -26.51
C ASP A 445 -23.94 -19.46 -27.61
N GLY A 446 -23.78 -19.87 -28.87
CA GLY A 446 -24.21 -19.11 -30.05
C GLY A 446 -23.29 -17.97 -30.48
N ALA A 447 -22.13 -17.78 -29.83
CA ALA A 447 -21.12 -16.83 -30.27
C ALA A 447 -20.51 -17.22 -31.63
N ASP A 448 -20.32 -16.24 -32.51
CA ASP A 448 -19.66 -16.44 -33.79
C ASP A 448 -18.12 -16.44 -33.62
N LEU A 449 -17.53 -17.65 -33.71
CA LEU A 449 -16.09 -17.88 -33.54
C LEU A 449 -15.22 -17.02 -34.46
N ASP A 450 -15.66 -16.76 -35.70
CA ASP A 450 -14.84 -16.10 -36.71
C ASP A 450 -14.75 -14.58 -36.47
N SER A 451 -15.79 -14.00 -35.89
CA SER A 451 -15.89 -12.55 -35.65
C SER A 451 -15.76 -12.15 -34.18
N PHE A 452 -15.69 -13.12 -33.24
CA PHE A 452 -15.61 -12.85 -31.82
C PHE A 452 -14.34 -12.08 -31.43
N GLN A 453 -14.54 -10.98 -30.69
CA GLN A 453 -13.50 -10.07 -30.27
C GLN A 453 -13.72 -9.63 -28.81
N ASN A 454 -12.73 -9.85 -27.95
CA ASN A 454 -12.68 -9.18 -26.65
C ASN A 454 -12.33 -7.70 -26.83
N LEU A 455 -13.02 -6.83 -26.09
CA LEU A 455 -12.74 -5.40 -26.10
C LEU A 455 -11.81 -5.10 -24.92
N ALA A 456 -10.52 -4.93 -25.26
CA ALA A 456 -9.41 -4.86 -24.31
C ALA A 456 -9.65 -3.83 -23.19
N GLY A 457 -9.24 -4.19 -21.97
CA GLY A 457 -9.39 -3.33 -20.80
C GLY A 457 -10.83 -3.21 -20.28
N SER A 458 -11.73 -4.11 -20.68
CA SER A 458 -13.12 -4.10 -20.23
C SER A 458 -13.74 -5.50 -20.07
N ILE A 459 -14.93 -5.52 -19.47
CA ILE A 459 -15.79 -6.70 -19.36
C ILE A 459 -16.50 -7.06 -20.68
N TYR A 460 -16.44 -6.18 -21.69
CA TYR A 460 -17.20 -6.29 -22.92
C TYR A 460 -16.48 -7.13 -23.98
N ALA A 461 -17.27 -7.83 -24.76
CA ALA A 461 -16.86 -8.49 -26.00
C ALA A 461 -17.95 -8.30 -27.06
N ARG A 462 -17.63 -8.56 -28.32
CA ARG A 462 -18.61 -8.55 -29.40
C ARG A 462 -18.27 -9.60 -30.43
N ASP A 463 -19.27 -10.02 -31.18
CA ASP A 463 -19.09 -10.66 -32.48
C ASP A 463 -19.83 -9.86 -33.55
N GLY A 464 -19.97 -10.40 -34.77
CA GLY A 464 -20.65 -9.72 -35.87
C GLY A 464 -22.15 -9.48 -35.66
N THR A 465 -22.76 -10.05 -34.60
CA THR A 465 -24.20 -10.01 -34.36
C THR A 465 -24.60 -9.58 -32.95
N CYS A 466 -23.75 -9.82 -31.95
CA CYS A 466 -24.06 -9.69 -30.54
C CYS A 466 -22.98 -8.90 -29.79
N VAL A 467 -23.40 -8.20 -28.74
CA VAL A 467 -22.51 -7.64 -27.71
C VAL A 467 -22.66 -8.47 -26.45
N TYR A 468 -21.55 -8.69 -25.75
CA TYR A 468 -21.48 -9.48 -24.53
C TYR A 468 -20.89 -8.65 -23.39
N ALA A 469 -21.37 -8.87 -22.17
CA ALA A 469 -20.70 -8.49 -20.93
C ALA A 469 -20.74 -9.68 -19.96
N TYR A 470 -19.63 -9.95 -19.29
CA TYR A 470 -19.49 -11.14 -18.42
C TYR A 470 -19.90 -12.46 -19.11
N GLY A 471 -19.62 -12.60 -20.42
CA GLY A 471 -20.02 -13.76 -21.20
C GLY A 471 -21.52 -13.88 -21.49
N LYS A 472 -22.33 -12.89 -21.12
CA LYS A 472 -23.78 -12.86 -21.38
C LYS A 472 -24.10 -11.85 -22.47
N VAL A 473 -25.02 -12.21 -23.37
CA VAL A 473 -25.52 -11.32 -24.42
C VAL A 473 -26.24 -10.13 -23.79
N ILE A 474 -25.94 -8.93 -24.29
CA ILE A 474 -26.67 -7.71 -23.99
C ILE A 474 -27.78 -7.56 -25.04
N PRO A 475 -29.06 -7.64 -24.66
CA PRO A 475 -30.16 -7.49 -25.62
C PRO A 475 -30.13 -6.13 -26.31
N ASP A 476 -30.47 -6.11 -27.60
CA ASP A 476 -30.65 -4.92 -28.45
C ASP A 476 -29.43 -4.00 -28.63
N ALA A 477 -28.27 -4.39 -28.10
CA ALA A 477 -27.00 -3.68 -28.28
C ALA A 477 -26.50 -3.77 -29.71
N LEU A 478 -25.86 -2.70 -30.19
CA LEU A 478 -25.35 -2.60 -31.56
C LEU A 478 -23.85 -2.92 -31.60
N PRO A 479 -23.42 -4.09 -32.11
CA PRO A 479 -22.02 -4.49 -32.10
C PRO A 479 -21.12 -3.56 -32.92
N ASP A 480 -21.62 -3.08 -34.06
CA ASP A 480 -20.84 -2.27 -35.01
C ASP A 480 -20.46 -0.90 -34.45
N SER A 481 -21.32 -0.29 -33.63
CA SER A 481 -21.12 1.06 -33.08
C SER A 481 -20.69 1.09 -31.62
N LEU A 482 -20.58 -0.06 -30.96
CA LEU A 482 -20.15 -0.15 -29.57
C LEU A 482 -18.74 0.40 -29.36
N ARG A 483 -18.60 1.26 -28.36
CA ARG A 483 -17.35 1.88 -27.90
C ARG A 483 -17.19 1.67 -26.40
N VAL A 484 -16.09 1.04 -26.01
CA VAL A 484 -15.71 0.92 -24.60
C VAL A 484 -15.20 2.28 -24.11
N LEU A 485 -15.75 2.74 -22.98
CA LEU A 485 -15.36 3.99 -22.32
C LEU A 485 -14.37 3.72 -21.19
N ASN A 486 -14.62 2.68 -20.40
CA ASN A 486 -13.73 2.19 -19.34
C ASN A 486 -14.03 0.71 -19.03
N TRP A 487 -13.52 0.20 -17.90
CA TRP A 487 -13.67 -1.20 -17.51
C TRP A 487 -15.11 -1.72 -17.50
N CYS A 488 -16.06 -0.91 -17.02
CA CYS A 488 -17.45 -1.31 -16.83
C CYS A 488 -18.46 -0.54 -17.71
N GLU A 489 -18.03 0.52 -18.39
CA GLU A 489 -18.89 1.33 -19.25
C GLU A 489 -18.56 1.17 -20.73
N ALA A 490 -19.61 0.96 -21.53
CA ALA A 490 -19.55 0.99 -22.99
C ALA A 490 -20.78 1.69 -23.53
N ARG A 491 -20.69 2.33 -24.70
CA ARG A 491 -21.79 3.02 -25.34
C ARG A 491 -21.87 2.64 -26.80
N ASP A 492 -23.07 2.38 -27.30
CA ASP A 492 -23.35 2.31 -28.73
C ASP A 492 -24.09 3.56 -29.22
N ASP A 493 -24.50 3.58 -30.48
CA ASP A 493 -25.22 4.73 -31.05
C ASP A 493 -26.59 4.99 -30.40
N ARG A 494 -27.14 4.04 -29.63
CA ARG A 494 -28.45 4.16 -28.98
C ARG A 494 -28.31 4.55 -27.51
N GLN A 495 -27.44 3.90 -26.76
CA GLN A 495 -27.43 4.01 -25.30
C GLN A 495 -26.08 3.66 -24.65
N LEU A 496 -25.95 4.06 -23.39
CA LEU A 496 -24.85 3.69 -22.50
C LEU A 496 -25.20 2.39 -21.78
N TYR A 497 -24.20 1.54 -21.58
CA TYR A 497 -24.25 0.32 -20.80
C TYR A 497 -23.27 0.44 -19.64
N VAL A 498 -23.73 0.10 -18.44
CA VAL A 498 -22.91 0.04 -17.22
C VAL A 498 -23.04 -1.38 -16.66
N TYR A 499 -21.91 -2.09 -16.52
CA TYR A 499 -21.88 -3.51 -16.15
C TYR A 499 -22.72 -4.42 -17.07
N GLY A 500 -22.86 -4.07 -18.35
CA GLY A 500 -23.69 -4.82 -19.31
C GLY A 500 -25.20 -4.53 -19.22
N ILE A 501 -25.61 -3.57 -18.39
CA ILE A 501 -27.01 -3.17 -18.24
C ILE A 501 -27.18 -1.81 -18.92
N ALA A 502 -28.18 -1.70 -19.80
CA ALA A 502 -28.53 -0.42 -20.40
C ALA A 502 -28.93 0.59 -19.31
N SER A 503 -28.23 1.74 -19.24
CA SER A 503 -28.64 2.82 -18.36
C SER A 503 -29.85 3.51 -18.98
N GLY A 504 -31.02 3.40 -18.34
CA GLY A 504 -32.16 4.26 -18.68
C GLY A 504 -31.79 5.73 -18.47
N GLU A 505 -32.38 6.62 -19.28
CA GLU A 505 -32.27 8.08 -19.14
C GLU A 505 -32.63 8.58 -17.74
#